data_AF-A0A7J4QUX8-F1
#
_entry.id   AF-A0A7J4QUX8-F1
#
_cell.length_a   1.000
_cell.length_b   1.000
_cell.length_c   1.000
_cell.angle_alpha   90.00
_cell.angle_beta   90.00
_cell.angle_gamma   90.00
#
_symmetry.space_group_name_H-M   'P 1'
#
loop_
_entity.id
_entity.type
_entity.pdbx_description
1 polymer ?
#
loop_
_entity_poly.entity_id
_entity_poly.type
_entity_poly.pdbx_seq_one_letter_code
_entity_poly.pdbx_strand_id
1 'polypeptide(L)'
;MSKKTGTEPTPKEKQLLAAWRTFFQKNSKADFAALEGSEEAVWGFEIKWSDLEAHKGLGQSFLSDMDKCLQSGQIVIEEQFRNHNIKPRPVIRIVGISELNRYHLIDLRMRDRTRFLRFDAVVHSTSRAMGWLKRSAYICNVCGHQWTVDERLARPRKEVEYCGVCLRNGIKKRQKGAKKEDLPDPFDIRMDLETNYYEDIQYVELFDPTCLKDEQLPDDVPTITAVLTDEYVDQFSPGDCITVNAKIGVDHLPSRDYIRDTRRILRLDIHSVEEGFSLHEE
;
A
#
# COMPACT_ATOMS: atom_id res chain seq x y z
N MET A 1 -29.15 -20.96 0.22
CA MET A 1 -28.81 -20.62 -1.18
C MET A 1 -27.33 -20.27 -1.25
N SER A 2 -26.65 -20.49 -2.37
CA SER A 2 -25.22 -20.16 -2.50
C SER A 2 -25.04 -18.68 -2.84
N LYS A 3 -24.32 -17.92 -2.00
CA LYS A 3 -23.58 -16.76 -2.51
C LYS A 3 -22.40 -17.32 -3.32
N LYS A 4 -22.54 -17.35 -4.65
CA LYS A 4 -21.36 -17.26 -5.52
C LYS A 4 -20.67 -15.95 -5.13
N THR A 5 -19.44 -16.01 -4.63
CA THR A 5 -18.51 -14.90 -4.79
C THR A 5 -18.20 -14.83 -6.27
N GLY A 6 -18.97 -14.00 -6.99
CA GLY A 6 -18.71 -13.75 -8.40
C GLY A 6 -17.33 -13.12 -8.57
N THR A 7 -16.65 -13.46 -9.66
CA THR A 7 -15.50 -12.70 -10.16
C THR A 7 -15.92 -11.37 -10.81
N GLU A 8 -17.23 -11.13 -10.95
CA GLU A 8 -17.78 -9.82 -11.26
C GLU A 8 -17.60 -8.84 -10.09
N PRO A 9 -17.07 -7.63 -10.33
CA PRO A 9 -17.00 -6.60 -9.30
C PRO A 9 -18.39 -6.17 -8.79
N THR A 10 -18.48 -5.77 -7.53
CA THR A 10 -19.73 -5.30 -6.91
C THR A 10 -20.22 -4.00 -7.58
N PRO A 11 -21.50 -3.61 -7.41
CA PRO A 11 -22.00 -2.35 -7.97
C PRO A 11 -21.20 -1.10 -7.55
N LYS A 12 -20.59 -1.11 -6.34
CA LYS A 12 -19.71 -0.03 -5.88
C LYS A 12 -18.35 -0.05 -6.60
N GLU A 13 -17.72 -1.21 -6.74
CA GLU A 13 -16.48 -1.34 -7.53
C GLU A 13 -16.71 -0.96 -8.99
N LYS A 14 -17.82 -1.38 -9.62
CA LYS A 14 -18.19 -0.99 -10.99
C LYS A 14 -18.34 0.54 -11.13
N GLN A 15 -18.89 1.24 -10.14
CA GLN A 15 -18.95 2.70 -10.10
C GLN A 15 -17.57 3.35 -9.92
N LEU A 16 -16.74 2.83 -9.03
CA LEU A 16 -15.41 3.34 -8.72
C LEU A 16 -14.44 3.18 -9.90
N LEU A 17 -14.47 2.02 -10.59
CA LEU A 17 -13.75 1.77 -11.84
C LEU A 17 -14.20 2.68 -12.99
N ALA A 18 -15.48 3.06 -13.04
CA ALA A 18 -16.00 4.02 -14.03
C ALA A 18 -15.57 5.47 -13.70
N ALA A 19 -15.53 5.83 -12.42
CA ALA A 19 -15.02 7.12 -11.96
C ALA A 19 -13.52 7.28 -12.30
N TRP A 20 -12.69 6.26 -12.02
CA TRP A 20 -11.28 6.28 -12.41
C TRP A 20 -11.05 6.38 -13.92
N ARG A 21 -11.82 5.65 -14.75
CA ARG A 21 -11.74 5.82 -16.23
C ARG A 21 -12.07 7.25 -16.66
N THR A 22 -13.11 7.85 -16.08
CA THR A 22 -13.53 9.22 -16.38
C THR A 22 -12.47 10.23 -15.94
N PHE A 23 -11.86 10.02 -14.78
CA PHE A 23 -10.76 10.82 -14.27
C PHE A 23 -9.55 10.82 -15.23
N PHE A 24 -9.02 9.64 -15.54
CA PHE A 24 -7.82 9.51 -16.37
C PHE A 24 -8.04 10.04 -17.80
N GLN A 25 -9.22 9.80 -18.40
CA GLN A 25 -9.57 10.34 -19.72
C GLN A 25 -9.66 11.87 -19.77
N LYS A 26 -10.03 12.51 -18.65
CA LYS A 26 -10.16 13.97 -18.56
C LYS A 26 -8.84 14.65 -18.21
N ASN A 27 -8.16 14.14 -17.18
CA ASN A 27 -7.06 14.85 -16.52
C ASN A 27 -5.68 14.36 -16.98
N SER A 28 -5.51 13.05 -17.26
CA SER A 28 -4.19 12.43 -17.54
C SER A 28 -3.92 12.09 -18.99
N LYS A 29 -4.75 12.58 -19.92
CA LYS A 29 -4.59 12.32 -21.35
C LYS A 29 -3.26 12.86 -21.91
N ALA A 30 -2.75 13.97 -21.37
CA ALA A 30 -1.47 14.52 -21.77
C ALA A 30 -0.31 13.62 -21.29
N ASP A 31 -0.37 13.18 -20.03
CA ASP A 31 0.63 12.34 -19.38
C ASP A 31 0.81 11.02 -20.15
N PHE A 32 -0.27 10.32 -20.50
CA PHE A 32 -0.18 9.08 -21.28
C PHE A 32 0.44 9.32 -22.67
N ALA A 33 0.13 10.45 -23.32
CA ALA A 33 0.71 10.79 -24.62
C ALA A 33 2.19 11.22 -24.54
N ALA A 34 2.66 11.66 -23.37
CA ALA A 34 4.08 11.95 -23.12
C ALA A 34 4.87 10.68 -22.74
N LEU A 35 4.21 9.68 -22.17
CA LEU A 35 4.79 8.38 -21.82
C LEU A 35 4.70 7.34 -22.96
N GLU A 36 3.85 7.56 -23.96
CA GLU A 36 3.66 6.67 -25.11
C GLU A 36 4.95 6.52 -25.92
N GLY A 37 5.46 5.29 -25.99
CA GLY A 37 6.75 4.96 -26.62
C GLY A 37 7.96 4.99 -25.68
N SER A 38 7.80 5.26 -24.37
CA SER A 38 8.90 5.13 -23.41
C SER A 38 9.43 3.68 -23.34
N GLU A 39 10.76 3.53 -23.44
CA GLU A 39 11.41 2.24 -23.26
C GLU A 39 11.62 1.87 -21.78
N GLU A 40 11.44 2.80 -20.85
CA GLU A 40 11.61 2.56 -19.42
C GLU A 40 10.27 2.15 -18.76
N ALA A 41 10.34 1.47 -17.62
CA ALA A 41 9.15 1.17 -16.83
C ALA A 41 8.78 2.40 -16.00
N VAL A 42 7.51 2.79 -16.06
CA VAL A 42 6.98 3.89 -15.24
C VAL A 42 6.57 3.30 -13.88
N TRP A 43 7.30 3.67 -12.83
CA TRP A 43 7.13 3.14 -11.47
C TRP A 43 6.20 3.99 -10.61
N GLY A 44 6.32 5.31 -10.67
CA GLY A 44 5.37 6.24 -10.05
C GLY A 44 4.42 6.86 -11.07
N PHE A 45 3.17 7.12 -10.68
CA PHE A 45 2.25 7.97 -11.43
C PHE A 45 1.55 8.96 -10.49
N GLU A 46 1.98 10.22 -10.55
CA GLU A 46 1.48 11.26 -9.68
C GLU A 46 0.11 11.80 -10.11
N ILE A 47 -0.73 12.09 -9.11
CA ILE A 47 -2.06 12.67 -9.30
C ILE A 47 -2.27 13.76 -8.25
N LYS A 48 -2.64 14.96 -8.69
CA LYS A 48 -2.92 16.09 -7.78
C LYS A 48 -4.22 15.86 -7.02
N TRP A 49 -4.16 16.04 -5.70
CA TRP A 49 -5.31 15.92 -4.80
C TRP A 49 -6.50 16.78 -5.24
N SER A 50 -6.23 18.03 -5.69
CA SER A 50 -7.25 18.97 -6.17
C SER A 50 -8.15 18.37 -7.25
N ASP A 51 -7.58 17.62 -8.18
CA ASP A 51 -8.32 17.02 -9.29
C ASP A 51 -9.09 15.79 -8.83
N LEU A 52 -8.52 15.00 -7.91
CA LEU A 52 -9.14 13.81 -7.32
C LEU A 52 -10.34 14.17 -6.42
N GLU A 53 -10.22 15.27 -5.67
CA GLU A 53 -11.28 15.85 -4.84
C GLU A 53 -12.39 16.46 -5.70
N ALA A 54 -12.04 17.23 -6.73
CA ALA A 54 -13.00 17.79 -7.68
C ALA A 54 -13.75 16.70 -8.50
N HIS A 55 -13.15 15.51 -8.67
CA HIS A 55 -13.83 14.41 -9.36
C HIS A 55 -14.86 13.73 -8.45
N LYS A 56 -16.15 13.94 -8.77
CA LYS A 56 -17.31 13.38 -8.07
C LYS A 56 -17.11 11.93 -7.63
N GLY A 57 -16.94 11.75 -6.31
CA GLY A 57 -16.85 10.45 -5.64
C GLY A 57 -15.44 9.89 -5.43
N LEU A 58 -14.39 10.39 -6.09
CA LEU A 58 -13.02 9.86 -5.92
C LEU A 58 -12.37 10.32 -4.62
N GLY A 59 -12.27 11.63 -4.36
CA GLY A 59 -11.73 12.15 -3.09
C GLY A 59 -12.46 11.61 -1.85
N GLN A 60 -13.80 11.53 -1.90
CA GLN A 60 -14.59 10.90 -0.83
C GLN A 60 -14.27 9.40 -0.66
N SER A 61 -14.12 8.64 -1.76
CA SER A 61 -13.74 7.23 -1.69
C SER A 61 -12.35 7.06 -1.10
N PHE A 62 -11.38 7.88 -1.53
CA PHE A 62 -10.00 7.89 -1.05
C PHE A 62 -9.93 8.13 0.48
N LEU A 63 -10.59 9.17 0.98
CA LEU A 63 -10.61 9.47 2.42
C LEU A 63 -11.38 8.42 3.25
N SER A 64 -12.30 7.67 2.65
CA SER A 64 -13.07 6.63 3.35
C SER A 64 -12.42 5.24 3.36
N ASP A 65 -11.72 4.88 2.28
CA ASP A 65 -11.20 3.53 2.02
C ASP A 65 -10.08 3.60 0.97
N MET A 66 -9.00 4.32 1.32
CA MET A 66 -7.85 4.62 0.46
C MET A 66 -7.36 3.39 -0.32
N ASP A 67 -7.25 2.25 0.38
CA ASP A 67 -6.73 1.00 -0.15
C ASP A 67 -7.58 0.48 -1.32
N LYS A 68 -8.92 0.49 -1.20
CA LYS A 68 -9.83 0.08 -2.28
C LYS A 68 -9.96 1.15 -3.37
N CYS A 69 -9.83 2.43 -3.00
CA CYS A 69 -9.82 3.53 -3.95
C CYS A 69 -8.65 3.38 -4.92
N LEU A 70 -7.43 3.25 -4.38
CA LEU A 70 -6.20 3.05 -5.15
C LEU A 70 -6.18 1.71 -5.87
N GLN A 71 -6.62 0.59 -5.26
CA GLN A 71 -6.72 -0.71 -5.94
C GLN A 71 -7.62 -0.66 -7.19
N SER A 72 -8.68 0.14 -7.15
CA SER A 72 -9.55 0.35 -8.32
C SER A 72 -8.92 1.27 -9.37
N GLY A 73 -8.13 2.27 -8.94
CA GLY A 73 -7.35 3.11 -9.85
C GLY A 73 -6.27 2.30 -10.57
N GLN A 74 -5.58 1.43 -9.84
CA GLN A 74 -4.51 0.54 -10.32
C GLN A 74 -4.96 -0.28 -11.53
N ILE A 75 -6.11 -0.96 -11.41
CA ILE A 75 -6.71 -1.76 -12.48
C ILE A 75 -6.97 -0.92 -13.75
N VAL A 76 -7.32 0.36 -13.59
CA VAL A 76 -7.64 1.26 -14.70
C VAL A 76 -6.39 1.88 -15.32
N ILE A 77 -5.37 2.27 -14.54
CA ILE A 77 -4.11 2.78 -15.10
C ILE A 77 -3.34 1.67 -15.83
N GLU A 78 -3.37 0.43 -15.32
CA GLU A 78 -2.88 -0.76 -16.04
C GLU A 78 -3.65 -1.03 -17.33
N GLU A 79 -4.95 -0.70 -17.40
CA GLU A 79 -5.73 -0.72 -18.64
C GLU A 79 -5.26 0.39 -19.61
N GLN A 80 -5.05 1.62 -19.14
CA GLN A 80 -4.59 2.73 -20.01
C GLN A 80 -3.17 2.50 -20.53
N PHE A 81 -2.23 2.07 -19.68
CA PHE A 81 -0.85 1.82 -20.06
C PHE A 81 -0.75 0.75 -21.16
N ARG A 82 -1.52 -0.34 -21.06
CA ARG A 82 -1.61 -1.35 -22.13
C ARG A 82 -2.21 -0.80 -23.42
N ASN A 83 -3.17 0.12 -23.35
CA ASN A 83 -3.74 0.77 -24.54
C ASN A 83 -2.73 1.71 -25.24
N HIS A 84 -1.80 2.31 -24.48
CA HIS A 84 -0.73 3.21 -24.98
C HIS A 84 0.65 2.52 -25.12
N ASN A 85 0.72 1.19 -25.02
CA ASN A 85 1.96 0.39 -25.07
C ASN A 85 3.04 0.76 -24.02
N ILE A 86 2.67 1.43 -22.93
CA ILE A 86 3.56 1.82 -21.83
C ILE A 86 3.87 0.60 -20.95
N LYS A 87 5.15 0.39 -20.59
CA LYS A 87 5.59 -0.72 -19.72
C LYS A 87 5.03 -0.54 -18.29
N PRO A 88 4.15 -1.44 -17.80
CA PRO A 88 3.40 -1.18 -16.57
C PRO A 88 4.13 -1.64 -15.29
N ARG A 89 4.51 -0.66 -14.46
CA ARG A 89 4.67 -0.81 -13.00
C ARG A 89 4.11 0.39 -12.18
N PRO A 90 3.10 1.16 -12.62
CA PRO A 90 2.76 2.41 -11.95
C PRO A 90 2.17 2.14 -10.56
N VAL A 91 2.72 2.79 -9.53
CA VAL A 91 2.09 3.04 -8.25
C VAL A 91 1.42 4.41 -8.33
N ILE A 92 0.12 4.49 -8.08
CA ILE A 92 -0.57 5.78 -8.03
C ILE A 92 -0.15 6.52 -6.76
N ARG A 93 0.42 7.73 -6.93
CA ARG A 93 0.89 8.61 -5.85
C ARG A 93 0.01 9.88 -5.81
N ILE A 94 -0.75 10.10 -4.75
CA ILE A 94 -1.56 11.32 -4.62
C ILE A 94 -0.74 12.41 -3.92
N VAL A 95 -0.53 13.55 -4.59
CA VAL A 95 0.33 14.67 -4.15
C VAL A 95 -0.47 15.97 -4.00
N GLY A 96 0.06 16.95 -3.27
CA GLY A 96 -0.58 18.25 -3.01
C GLY A 96 -1.78 18.14 -2.08
N ILE A 97 -1.73 17.23 -1.10
CA ILE A 97 -2.81 16.99 -0.14
C ILE A 97 -3.08 18.28 0.68
N SER A 98 -4.36 18.59 0.88
CA SER A 98 -4.83 19.81 1.56
C SER A 98 -4.13 20.10 2.90
N GLU A 99 -3.83 21.37 3.16
CA GLU A 99 -3.35 21.86 4.47
C GLU A 99 -4.27 21.47 5.65
N LEU A 100 -5.54 21.17 5.40
CA LEU A 100 -6.48 20.64 6.41
C LEU A 100 -6.08 19.25 6.95
N ASN A 101 -5.20 18.53 6.25
CA ASN A 101 -4.61 17.26 6.65
C ASN A 101 -3.20 17.42 7.25
N ARG A 102 -2.64 18.64 7.31
CA ARG A 102 -1.30 18.91 7.86
C ARG A 102 -1.27 18.67 9.37
N TYR A 103 -0.16 18.14 9.86
CA TYR A 103 0.01 17.76 11.26
C TYR A 103 1.49 17.75 11.65
N HIS A 104 1.82 18.07 12.89
CA HIS A 104 3.19 17.97 13.41
C HIS A 104 3.52 16.53 13.83
N LEU A 105 4.76 16.09 13.56
CA LEU A 105 5.25 14.76 13.95
C LEU A 105 5.32 14.64 15.48
N ILE A 106 5.73 15.71 16.17
CA ILE A 106 5.75 15.78 17.64
C ILE A 106 4.35 15.66 18.28
N ASP A 107 3.27 15.89 17.52
CA ASP A 107 1.88 15.83 18.00
C ASP A 107 1.15 14.52 17.70
N LEU A 108 1.83 13.55 17.09
CA LEU A 108 1.27 12.23 16.79
C LEU A 108 0.96 11.42 18.06
N ARG A 109 -0.27 10.89 18.16
CA ARG A 109 -0.72 10.06 19.30
C ARG A 109 -1.44 8.79 18.79
N MET A 110 -1.58 7.80 19.66
CA MET A 110 -2.25 6.51 19.34
C MET A 110 -3.74 6.63 18.94
N ARG A 111 -4.37 7.79 19.13
CA ARG A 111 -5.71 8.10 18.58
C ARG A 111 -5.69 8.27 17.06
N ASP A 112 -4.56 8.72 16.51
CA ASP A 112 -4.41 9.16 15.12
C ASP A 112 -4.05 8.01 14.16
N ARG A 113 -3.78 6.82 14.70
CA ARG A 113 -3.63 5.57 13.92
C ARG A 113 -4.75 5.43 12.87
N THR A 114 -4.40 4.92 11.70
CA THR A 114 -5.27 4.79 10.51
C THR A 114 -5.79 6.10 9.89
N ARG A 115 -5.50 7.29 10.44
CA ARG A 115 -5.68 8.56 9.70
C ARG A 115 -4.65 8.63 8.55
N PHE A 116 -5.00 9.40 7.53
CA PHE A 116 -4.12 9.80 6.44
C PHE A 116 -3.84 11.30 6.58
N LEU A 117 -2.57 11.67 6.76
CA LEU A 117 -2.13 13.04 7.09
C LEU A 117 -0.89 13.44 6.28
N ARG A 118 -0.66 14.76 6.20
CA ARG A 118 0.50 15.40 5.59
C ARG A 118 1.41 15.93 6.70
N PHE A 119 2.71 15.78 6.51
CA PHE A 119 3.73 16.23 7.48
C PHE A 119 4.87 16.89 6.72
N ASP A 120 5.35 18.02 7.23
CA ASP A 120 6.72 18.46 6.92
C ASP A 120 7.68 17.65 7.79
N ALA A 121 8.79 17.20 7.22
CA ALA A 121 9.71 16.27 7.86
C ALA A 121 11.14 16.51 7.40
N VAL A 122 12.10 16.32 8.29
CA VAL A 122 13.52 16.22 7.95
C VAL A 122 13.97 14.78 8.11
N VAL A 123 14.70 14.27 7.12
CA VAL A 123 15.29 12.92 7.18
C VAL A 123 16.46 12.91 8.16
N HIS A 124 16.36 12.11 9.23
CA HIS A 124 17.44 11.90 10.19
C HIS A 124 18.41 10.81 9.74
N SER A 125 17.88 9.66 9.32
CA SER A 125 18.67 8.51 8.86
C SER A 125 17.86 7.54 8.01
N THR A 126 18.55 6.76 7.18
CA THR A 126 17.94 5.76 6.28
C THR A 126 18.49 4.35 6.55
N SER A 127 17.66 3.33 6.39
CA SER A 127 18.09 1.93 6.37
C SER A 127 18.58 1.55 4.98
N ARG A 128 19.24 0.39 4.83
CA ARG A 128 19.37 -0.25 3.52
C ARG A 128 17.99 -0.56 2.91
N ALA A 129 17.90 -0.59 1.58
CA ALA A 129 16.79 -1.20 0.84
C ALA A 129 16.58 -2.68 1.20
N MET A 130 15.33 -3.13 1.21
CA MET A 130 14.92 -4.51 1.54
C MET A 130 13.64 -4.92 0.79
N GLY A 131 13.57 -6.15 0.29
CA GLY A 131 12.33 -6.68 -0.31
C GLY A 131 11.33 -7.18 0.74
N TRP A 132 10.12 -6.63 0.76
CA TRP A 132 8.99 -7.10 1.55
C TRP A 132 8.09 -8.04 0.73
N LEU A 133 7.88 -9.27 1.19
CA LEU A 133 6.81 -10.14 0.68
C LEU A 133 5.44 -9.53 1.04
N LYS A 134 4.90 -8.68 0.16
CA LYS A 134 3.63 -7.96 0.35
C LYS A 134 2.42 -8.83 0.03
N ARG A 135 2.55 -9.79 -0.89
CA ARG A 135 1.51 -10.79 -1.16
C ARG A 135 2.12 -12.17 -1.40
N SER A 136 1.70 -13.13 -0.59
CA SER A 136 2.05 -14.53 -0.75
C SER A 136 1.02 -15.26 -1.61
N ALA A 137 1.47 -16.22 -2.43
CA ALA A 137 0.64 -17.03 -3.31
C ALA A 137 0.68 -18.50 -2.90
N TYR A 138 -0.46 -19.20 -3.02
CA TYR A 138 -0.63 -20.57 -2.57
C TYR A 138 -1.43 -21.41 -3.58
N ILE A 139 -1.07 -22.69 -3.67
CA ILE A 139 -1.73 -23.69 -4.51
C ILE A 139 -2.02 -24.93 -3.66
N CYS A 140 -3.27 -25.40 -3.66
CA CYS A 140 -3.60 -26.70 -3.08
C CYS A 140 -3.27 -27.81 -4.08
N ASN A 141 -2.39 -28.74 -3.69
CA ASN A 141 -1.93 -29.81 -4.58
C ASN A 141 -3.05 -30.81 -4.91
N VAL A 142 -4.05 -30.96 -4.02
CA VAL A 142 -5.18 -31.90 -4.18
C VAL A 142 -6.25 -31.40 -5.17
N CYS A 143 -6.39 -30.09 -5.37
CA CYS A 143 -7.47 -29.54 -6.23
C CYS A 143 -7.06 -28.44 -7.21
N GLY A 144 -5.78 -28.05 -7.24
CA GLY A 144 -5.27 -26.98 -8.12
C GLY A 144 -5.80 -25.58 -7.81
N HIS A 145 -6.63 -25.40 -6.79
CA HIS A 145 -7.13 -24.08 -6.40
C HIS A 145 -5.96 -23.19 -5.97
N GLN A 146 -5.83 -22.05 -6.64
CA GLN A 146 -4.88 -21.00 -6.31
C GLN A 146 -5.58 -19.89 -5.52
N TRP A 147 -4.88 -19.29 -4.55
CA TRP A 147 -5.30 -18.06 -3.88
C TRP A 147 -4.08 -17.28 -3.39
N THR A 148 -4.29 -16.00 -3.09
CA THR A 148 -3.28 -15.12 -2.52
C THR A 148 -3.65 -14.67 -1.12
N VAL A 149 -2.66 -14.21 -0.37
CA VAL A 149 -2.81 -13.57 0.93
C VAL A 149 -1.97 -12.31 0.93
N ASP A 150 -2.62 -11.15 1.12
CA ASP A 150 -1.90 -9.90 1.36
C ASP A 150 -1.33 -9.94 2.80
N GLU A 151 -0.02 -9.77 2.90
CA GLU A 151 0.73 -9.87 4.15
C GLU A 151 0.76 -8.53 4.90
N ARG A 152 1.41 -8.50 6.06
CA ARG A 152 1.60 -7.26 6.84
C ARG A 152 3.08 -7.01 7.06
N LEU A 153 3.50 -5.78 6.78
CA LEU A 153 4.87 -5.34 7.04
C LEU A 153 5.23 -5.50 8.53
N ALA A 154 6.47 -5.93 8.79
CA ALA A 154 7.04 -6.19 10.12
C ALA A 154 6.26 -7.22 10.99
N ARG A 155 5.45 -8.10 10.38
CA ARG A 155 4.77 -9.21 11.08
C ARG A 155 5.24 -10.58 10.60
N PRO A 156 5.11 -11.63 11.44
CA PRO A 156 5.11 -13.02 10.99
C PRO A 156 4.10 -13.17 9.86
N ARG A 157 4.53 -13.85 8.80
CA ARG A 157 3.68 -14.22 7.66
C ARG A 157 2.40 -14.89 8.16
N LYS A 158 1.26 -14.53 7.58
CA LYS A 158 -0.02 -15.14 7.95
C LYS A 158 0.01 -16.64 7.66
N GLU A 159 -0.36 -17.45 8.65
CA GLU A 159 -0.43 -18.90 8.49
C GLU A 159 -1.61 -19.30 7.59
N VAL A 160 -1.37 -20.26 6.71
CA VAL A 160 -2.34 -20.77 5.73
C VAL A 160 -2.52 -22.26 5.98
N GLU A 161 -3.39 -22.54 6.95
CA GLU A 161 -3.64 -23.90 7.47
C GLU A 161 -4.28 -24.83 6.44
N TYR A 162 -5.30 -24.36 5.70
CA TYR A 162 -6.15 -25.25 4.89
C TYR A 162 -6.69 -24.59 3.60
N CYS A 163 -6.84 -25.41 2.56
CA CYS A 163 -7.53 -25.06 1.35
C CYS A 163 -9.05 -25.05 1.58
N GLY A 164 -9.65 -23.86 1.57
CA GLY A 164 -11.09 -23.69 1.75
C GLY A 164 -11.95 -24.46 0.72
N VAL A 165 -11.44 -24.74 -0.49
CA VAL A 165 -12.17 -25.56 -1.49
C VAL A 165 -12.19 -27.03 -1.08
N CYS A 166 -11.03 -27.64 -0.77
CA CYS A 166 -10.97 -29.02 -0.27
C CYS A 166 -11.79 -29.19 1.01
N LEU A 167 -11.66 -28.30 1.99
CA LEU A 167 -12.41 -28.40 3.26
C LEU A 167 -13.93 -28.38 3.02
N ARG A 168 -14.44 -27.43 2.22
CA ARG A 168 -15.87 -27.36 1.87
C ARG A 168 -16.36 -28.58 1.08
N ASN A 169 -15.50 -29.20 0.27
CA ASN A 169 -15.83 -30.41 -0.48
C ASN A 169 -15.79 -31.68 0.40
N GLY A 170 -14.83 -31.78 1.33
CA GLY A 170 -14.76 -32.83 2.34
C GLY A 170 -15.98 -32.83 3.26
N ILE A 171 -16.42 -31.66 3.75
CA ILE A 171 -17.65 -31.52 4.54
C ILE A 171 -18.87 -32.05 3.75
N LYS A 172 -19.04 -31.65 2.48
CA LYS A 172 -20.13 -32.13 1.61
C LYS A 172 -20.06 -33.64 1.32
N LYS A 173 -18.86 -34.20 1.13
CA LYS A 173 -18.67 -35.66 0.96
C LYS A 173 -19.06 -36.41 2.22
N ARG A 174 -18.59 -35.97 3.39
CA ARG A 174 -18.88 -36.58 4.70
C ARG A 174 -20.36 -36.51 5.06
N GLN A 175 -21.05 -35.41 4.73
CA GLN A 175 -22.51 -35.27 4.84
C GLN A 175 -23.30 -36.25 3.94
N LYS A 176 -22.67 -36.81 2.90
CA LYS A 176 -23.24 -37.85 2.02
C LYS A 176 -22.78 -39.27 2.38
N GLY A 177 -22.15 -39.47 3.54
CA GLY A 177 -21.72 -40.79 4.02
C GLY A 177 -20.41 -41.31 3.43
N ALA A 178 -19.61 -40.47 2.76
CA ALA A 178 -18.27 -40.85 2.31
C ALA A 178 -17.34 -41.18 3.51
N LYS A 179 -16.42 -42.13 3.34
CA LYS A 179 -15.45 -42.50 4.39
C LYS A 179 -14.38 -41.42 4.55
N LYS A 180 -13.52 -41.55 5.58
CA LYS A 180 -12.43 -40.59 5.83
C LYS A 180 -11.42 -40.61 4.68
N GLU A 181 -11.14 -41.81 4.18
CA GLU A 181 -10.23 -42.12 3.07
C GLU A 181 -10.66 -41.45 1.76
N ASP A 182 -11.96 -41.25 1.56
CA ASP A 182 -12.52 -40.62 0.35
C ASP A 182 -12.49 -39.08 0.38
N LEU A 183 -12.08 -38.46 1.50
CA LEU A 183 -12.09 -37.00 1.66
C LEU A 183 -10.81 -36.39 1.06
N PRO A 184 -10.91 -35.28 0.29
CA PRO A 184 -9.71 -34.56 -0.14
C PRO A 184 -9.01 -33.98 1.09
N ASP A 185 -7.69 -34.18 1.18
CA ASP A 185 -6.87 -33.51 2.19
C ASP A 185 -6.93 -31.99 1.94
N PRO A 186 -7.34 -31.17 2.94
CA PRO A 186 -7.31 -29.73 2.79
C PRO A 186 -5.97 -29.10 3.22
N PHE A 187 -5.09 -29.83 3.90
CA PHE A 187 -3.81 -29.34 4.44
C PHE A 187 -2.65 -29.47 3.44
N ASP A 188 -2.80 -30.29 2.40
CA ASP A 188 -1.83 -30.42 1.32
C ASP A 188 -1.83 -29.20 0.38
N ILE A 189 -0.94 -28.26 0.71
CA ILE A 189 -0.79 -26.93 0.12
C ILE A 189 0.69 -26.63 -0.03
N ARG A 190 1.07 -25.98 -1.14
CA ARG A 190 2.38 -25.34 -1.28
C ARG A 190 2.23 -23.84 -1.49
N MET A 191 3.25 -23.09 -1.08
CA MET A 191 3.48 -21.73 -1.56
C MET A 191 3.93 -21.78 -3.03
N ASP A 192 3.61 -20.75 -3.79
CA ASP A 192 4.03 -20.60 -5.19
C ASP A 192 4.99 -19.40 -5.30
N LEU A 193 6.29 -19.70 -5.33
CA LEU A 193 7.35 -18.69 -5.22
C LEU A 193 7.39 -17.73 -6.41
N GLU A 194 7.02 -18.21 -7.61
CA GLU A 194 6.97 -17.39 -8.84
C GLU A 194 5.78 -16.41 -8.86
N THR A 195 4.70 -16.72 -8.11
CA THR A 195 3.49 -15.89 -8.03
C THR A 195 3.46 -15.02 -6.76
N ASN A 196 4.46 -15.14 -5.88
CA ASN A 196 4.66 -14.21 -4.76
C ASN A 196 5.00 -12.80 -5.28
N TYR A 197 4.38 -11.77 -4.72
CA TYR A 197 4.73 -10.38 -5.02
C TYR A 197 5.58 -9.80 -3.88
N TYR A 198 6.78 -9.36 -4.26
CA TYR A 198 7.69 -8.61 -3.41
C TYR A 198 7.65 -7.13 -3.82
N GLU A 199 7.72 -6.27 -2.82
CA GLU A 199 7.78 -4.82 -2.95
C GLU A 199 9.08 -4.34 -2.29
N ASP A 200 9.84 -3.50 -2.99
CA ASP A 200 11.06 -2.93 -2.42
C ASP A 200 10.69 -1.82 -1.44
N ILE A 201 11.31 -1.85 -0.26
CA ILE A 201 11.03 -0.90 0.83
C ILE A 201 12.31 -0.41 1.52
N GLN A 202 12.18 0.76 2.14
CA GLN A 202 13.23 1.35 2.98
C GLN A 202 12.59 1.97 4.23
N TYR A 203 13.21 1.76 5.38
CA TYR A 203 12.84 2.45 6.61
C TYR A 203 13.67 3.73 6.70
N VAL A 204 13.02 4.84 7.05
CA VAL A 204 13.69 6.12 7.30
C VAL A 204 13.20 6.69 8.62
N GLU A 205 14.08 7.30 9.39
CA GLU A 205 13.71 8.02 10.61
C GLU A 205 13.52 9.49 10.26
N LEU A 206 12.35 10.04 10.59
CA LEU A 206 11.96 11.43 10.30
C LEU A 206 11.79 12.22 11.60
N PHE A 207 12.16 13.50 11.61
CA PHE A 207 11.88 14.41 12.72
C PHE A 207 11.16 15.68 12.27
N ASP A 208 10.51 16.35 13.23
CA ASP A 208 9.73 17.56 12.97
C ASP A 208 10.65 18.75 12.70
N PRO A 209 10.42 19.56 11.64
CA PRO A 209 11.26 20.72 11.34
C PRO A 209 11.36 21.73 12.50
N THR A 210 10.38 21.77 13.42
CA THR A 210 10.43 22.61 14.63
C THR A 210 11.55 22.24 15.61
N CYS A 211 12.24 21.11 15.40
CA CYS A 211 13.40 20.68 16.19
C CYS A 211 14.75 21.05 15.54
N LEU A 212 14.77 21.59 14.31
CA LEU A 212 15.98 22.17 13.72
C LEU A 212 16.47 23.37 14.54
N LYS A 213 17.80 23.54 14.62
CA LYS A 213 18.46 24.71 15.20
C LYS A 213 19.66 25.08 14.35
N ASP A 214 19.74 26.34 13.97
CA ASP A 214 20.89 26.96 13.31
C ASP A 214 21.47 26.11 12.14
N GLU A 215 20.55 25.57 11.32
CA GLU A 215 20.80 24.76 10.11
C GLU A 215 21.58 23.44 10.32
N GLN A 216 21.83 23.02 11.57
CA GLN A 216 22.52 21.77 11.88
C GLN A 216 21.53 20.64 12.22
N LEU A 217 21.83 19.43 11.73
CA LEU A 217 21.18 18.19 12.19
C LEU A 217 21.53 17.96 13.67
N PRO A 218 20.54 17.92 14.58
CA PRO A 218 20.79 17.63 15.99
C PRO A 218 20.99 16.12 16.24
N ASP A 219 22.03 15.75 16.98
CA ASP A 219 22.37 14.35 17.30
C ASP A 219 21.31 13.58 18.14
N ASP A 220 20.44 14.31 18.85
CA ASP A 220 19.41 13.76 19.74
C ASP A 220 18.08 14.51 19.53
N VAL A 221 17.20 13.94 18.70
CA VAL A 221 15.83 14.42 18.45
C VAL A 221 14.82 13.28 18.50
N PRO A 222 13.55 13.57 18.88
CA PRO A 222 12.46 12.59 18.77
C PRO A 222 12.15 12.29 17.29
N THR A 223 12.61 11.15 16.80
CA THR A 223 12.27 10.65 15.47
C THR A 223 10.98 9.82 15.47
N ILE A 224 10.42 9.62 14.28
CA ILE A 224 9.42 8.58 14.00
C ILE A 224 9.86 7.76 12.78
N THR A 225 9.77 6.44 12.92
CA THR A 225 9.98 5.49 11.83
C THR A 225 8.93 5.67 10.73
N ALA A 226 9.38 5.88 9.52
CA ALA A 226 8.58 5.89 8.30
C ALA A 226 9.05 4.79 7.33
N VAL A 227 8.20 4.44 6.37
CA VAL A 227 8.47 3.41 5.34
C VAL A 227 8.19 3.99 3.96
N LEU A 228 9.23 4.00 3.13
CA LEU A 228 9.18 4.28 1.70
C LEU A 228 8.99 2.96 0.93
N THR A 229 8.39 3.02 -0.26
CA THR A 229 8.22 1.87 -1.16
C THR A 229 8.60 2.21 -2.60
N ASP A 230 8.98 1.19 -3.36
CA ASP A 230 9.15 1.21 -4.81
C ASP A 230 10.07 2.36 -5.29
N GLU A 231 9.56 3.32 -6.06
CA GLU A 231 10.35 4.41 -6.66
C GLU A 231 10.99 5.38 -5.65
N TYR A 232 10.53 5.38 -4.40
CA TYR A 232 11.09 6.22 -3.33
C TYR A 232 12.28 5.57 -2.59
N VAL A 233 12.61 4.32 -2.89
CA VAL A 233 13.74 3.62 -2.24
C VAL A 233 15.08 4.19 -2.73
N ASP A 234 16.00 4.39 -1.77
CA ASP A 234 17.34 4.96 -1.94
C ASP A 234 17.37 6.37 -2.59
N GLN A 235 16.25 7.10 -2.57
CA GLN A 235 16.17 8.48 -3.11
C GLN A 235 16.57 9.58 -2.11
N PHE A 236 16.57 9.30 -0.80
CA PHE A 236 16.70 10.32 0.24
C PHE A 236 17.92 10.13 1.15
N SER A 237 18.48 11.25 1.60
CA SER A 237 19.68 11.36 2.44
C SER A 237 19.39 12.08 3.77
N PRO A 238 20.22 11.86 4.82
CA PRO A 238 20.14 12.65 6.06
C PRO A 238 20.27 14.15 5.79
N GLY A 239 19.32 14.93 6.30
CA GLY A 239 19.21 16.37 6.09
C GLY A 239 18.17 16.79 5.05
N ASP A 240 17.65 15.86 4.24
CA ASP A 240 16.64 16.19 3.23
C ASP A 240 15.35 16.70 3.89
N CYS A 241 14.92 17.89 3.47
CA CYS A 241 13.68 18.53 3.87
C CYS A 241 12.56 18.15 2.91
N ILE A 242 11.58 17.39 3.40
CA ILE A 242 10.55 16.75 2.58
C ILE A 242 9.15 16.92 3.17
N THR A 243 8.15 16.86 2.31
CA THR A 243 6.73 16.82 2.67
C THR A 243 6.22 15.41 2.41
N VAL A 244 5.81 14.70 3.46
CA VAL A 244 5.34 13.30 3.36
C VAL A 244 3.83 13.21 3.58
N ASN A 245 3.13 12.56 2.66
CA ASN A 245 1.74 12.18 2.82
C ASN A 245 1.68 10.71 3.23
N ALA A 246 1.21 10.42 4.45
CA ALA A 246 1.33 9.10 5.04
C ALA A 246 0.07 8.62 5.76
N LYS A 247 -0.13 7.31 5.72
CA LYS A 247 -1.13 6.58 6.51
C LYS A 247 -0.47 6.16 7.83
N ILE A 248 -1.09 6.51 8.97
CA ILE A 248 -0.48 6.21 10.27
C ILE A 248 -0.67 4.72 10.61
N GLY A 249 0.40 3.95 10.45
CA GLY A 249 0.53 2.57 10.90
C GLY A 249 0.87 2.44 12.39
N VAL A 250 1.02 1.20 12.84
CA VAL A 250 1.51 0.85 14.18
C VAL A 250 2.43 -0.37 14.09
N ASP A 251 3.53 -0.37 14.84
CA ASP A 251 4.54 -1.45 14.78
C ASP A 251 4.87 -2.07 16.15
N HIS A 252 5.65 -3.16 16.18
CA HIS A 252 6.34 -3.63 17.39
C HIS A 252 7.40 -2.62 17.86
N LEU A 253 7.71 -2.66 19.16
CA LEU A 253 8.97 -2.14 19.64
C LEU A 253 10.14 -2.86 18.94
N PRO A 254 11.21 -2.16 18.54
CA PRO A 254 12.43 -2.80 18.05
C PRO A 254 12.92 -3.90 18.99
N SER A 255 13.49 -4.97 18.43
CA SER A 255 13.92 -6.21 19.12
C SER A 255 12.82 -7.11 19.72
N ARG A 256 11.52 -6.86 19.48
CA ARG A 256 10.42 -7.67 20.05
C ARG A 256 9.37 -8.07 19.02
N ASP A 257 8.69 -9.19 19.25
CA ASP A 257 7.98 -9.95 18.21
C ASP A 257 6.44 -9.78 18.14
N TYR A 258 5.86 -10.64 17.30
CA TYR A 258 4.45 -11.04 17.26
C TYR A 258 3.70 -11.04 18.60
N ILE A 259 4.30 -11.68 19.60
CA ILE A 259 3.67 -12.83 20.28
C ILE A 259 3.39 -12.55 21.77
N ARG A 260 4.21 -11.72 22.43
CA ARG A 260 4.05 -11.44 23.88
C ARG A 260 4.08 -9.97 24.30
N ASP A 261 4.63 -9.06 23.50
CA ASP A 261 4.57 -7.63 23.83
C ASP A 261 3.31 -6.98 23.24
N THR A 262 2.55 -6.27 24.07
CA THR A 262 1.33 -5.55 23.67
C THR A 262 1.60 -4.09 23.29
N ARG A 263 2.76 -3.53 23.66
CA ARG A 263 3.13 -2.15 23.37
C ARG A 263 3.40 -1.97 21.87
N ARG A 264 3.06 -0.81 21.34
CA ARG A 264 3.24 -0.46 19.93
C ARG A 264 3.93 0.90 19.81
N ILE A 265 4.66 1.08 18.73
CA ILE A 265 5.09 2.39 18.24
C ILE A 265 4.15 2.86 17.13
N LEU A 266 4.13 4.16 16.83
CA LEU A 266 3.56 4.65 15.58
C LEU A 266 4.58 4.44 14.45
N ARG A 267 4.08 4.31 13.23
CA ARG A 267 4.89 4.25 12.01
C ARG A 267 4.18 5.03 10.91
N LEU A 268 4.91 5.71 10.04
CA LEU A 268 4.34 6.35 8.86
C LEU A 268 4.48 5.41 7.66
N ASP A 269 3.37 4.89 7.16
CA ASP A 269 3.33 4.16 5.90
C ASP A 269 3.17 5.22 4.79
N ILE A 270 4.28 5.62 4.15
CA ILE A 270 4.31 6.74 3.21
C ILE A 270 3.58 6.37 1.92
N HIS A 271 2.67 7.24 1.50
CA HIS A 271 1.94 7.11 0.24
C HIS A 271 2.60 7.92 -0.87
N SER A 272 3.04 9.14 -0.59
CA SER A 272 3.76 10.02 -1.52
C SER A 272 4.70 10.97 -0.77
N VAL A 273 5.70 11.47 -1.48
CA VAL A 273 6.65 12.48 -1.03
C VAL A 273 6.64 13.65 -2.03
N GLU A 274 6.72 14.87 -1.52
CA GLU A 274 6.89 16.12 -2.26
C GLU A 274 8.20 16.78 -1.76
N GLU A 275 9.00 17.36 -2.65
CA GLU A 275 10.27 18.03 -2.28
C GLU A 275 10.02 19.32 -1.48
N GLY A 276 10.88 19.59 -0.49
CA GLY A 276 10.76 20.77 0.37
C GLY A 276 9.65 20.65 1.42
N PHE A 277 9.40 21.73 2.16
CA PHE A 277 8.28 21.84 3.09
C PHE A 277 7.05 22.44 2.39
N SER A 278 5.85 22.09 2.86
CA SER A 278 4.58 22.65 2.37
C SER A 278 4.50 24.18 2.52
N LEU A 279 5.25 24.72 3.49
CA LEU A 279 5.52 26.15 3.61
C LEU A 279 6.97 26.47 3.19
N HIS A 280 7.13 26.86 1.93
CA HIS A 280 8.02 27.99 1.64
C HIS A 280 7.20 29.27 1.86
N GLU A 281 7.42 29.94 2.99
CA GLU A 281 7.16 31.38 3.10
C GLU A 281 8.33 32.10 2.40
N GLU A 282 8.03 33.00 1.46
CA GLU A 282 8.97 33.96 0.85
C GLU A 282 9.12 35.23 1.72
#